data_AF-A0A0K1PTB6-F1
#
_entry.id   AF-A0A0K1PTB6-F1
#
_cell.length_a   1.000
_cell.length_b   1.000
_cell.length_c   1.000
_cell.angle_alpha   90.00
_cell.angle_beta   90.00
_cell.angle_gamma   90.00
#
_symmetry.space_group_name_H-M   'P 1'
#
loop_
_entity.id
_entity.type
_entity.pdbx_description
1 polymer ?
#
loop_
_entity_poly.entity_id
_entity_poly.type
_entity_poly.pdbx_seq_one_letter_code
_entity_poly.pdbx_strand_id
1 'polypeptide(L)'
;MKKALSLFLSGLPLVFVVAACSSSTTEATPPAKDKPAESTNGTQPADETGEEAPPEEQADPCACPNTCASESEPSKMVCHPAPPPETQPASSKIGKFQITGYEYWQWKKKDPYDGGNAVAWGYNGDGEPKTGVLPTDQSRACMAEARKVLEDILKNDVPPELEAFRAKHNIYQFWQWNNDMTDAPATVKVPKNYESLWLYDNRLIKWMSHTERDGSCRLPTRDDLVKWAKGCMDTYEKDPACYNSNF
;
A
#
# COMPACT_ATOMS: atom_id res chain seq x y z
N MET A 1 -40.49 -18.53 46.52
CA MET A 1 -40.31 -17.20 47.17
C MET A 1 -40.38 -16.13 46.09
N LYS A 2 -40.91 -14.93 46.37
CA LYS A 2 -41.05 -13.85 45.37
C LYS A 2 -39.74 -13.04 45.28
N LYS A 3 -39.30 -12.69 44.08
CA LYS A 3 -38.36 -11.58 43.82
C LYS A 3 -39.01 -10.62 42.83
N ALA A 4 -38.83 -9.32 43.05
CA ALA A 4 -39.56 -8.27 42.33
C ALA A 4 -38.88 -7.88 41.01
N LEU A 5 -39.70 -7.51 40.03
CA LEU A 5 -39.26 -6.84 38.81
C LEU A 5 -39.18 -5.34 39.09
N SER A 6 -38.04 -4.71 38.79
CA SER A 6 -37.86 -3.26 38.93
C SER A 6 -37.65 -2.65 37.54
N LEU A 7 -38.65 -1.88 37.07
CA LEU A 7 -38.49 -1.02 35.91
C LEU A 7 -37.84 0.30 36.37
N PHE A 8 -36.85 0.77 35.61
CA PHE A 8 -36.45 2.18 35.61
C PHE A 8 -36.78 2.77 34.23
N LEU A 9 -37.39 3.95 34.22
CA LEU A 9 -37.75 4.69 33.01
C LEU A 9 -36.80 5.87 32.76
N SER A 10 -36.81 6.34 31.51
CA SER A 10 -36.52 7.71 31.07
C SER A 10 -35.12 8.29 31.33
N GLY A 11 -34.44 8.67 30.23
CA GLY A 11 -33.14 9.35 30.28
C GLY A 11 -32.63 9.78 28.89
N LEU A 12 -33.51 10.23 28.00
CA LEU A 12 -33.13 10.73 26.66
C LEU A 12 -32.72 12.21 26.73
N PRO A 13 -31.47 12.58 26.41
CA PRO A 13 -31.07 13.98 26.28
C PRO A 13 -31.55 14.57 24.95
N LEU A 14 -31.99 15.83 24.98
CA LEU A 14 -32.25 16.62 23.77
C LEU A 14 -30.93 16.92 23.06
N VAL A 15 -30.86 16.64 21.76
CA VAL A 15 -29.79 17.15 20.87
C VAL A 15 -30.33 18.32 20.08
N PHE A 16 -29.76 19.51 20.30
CA PHE A 16 -30.10 20.70 19.52
C PHE A 16 -29.37 20.68 18.17
N VAL A 17 -30.13 20.73 17.07
CA VAL A 17 -29.57 20.95 15.73
C VAL A 17 -29.38 22.45 15.52
N VAL A 18 -28.12 22.89 15.44
CA VAL A 18 -27.77 24.25 15.03
C VAL A 18 -27.42 24.25 13.55
N ALA A 19 -28.35 24.69 12.71
CA ALA A 19 -28.08 24.92 11.29
C ALA A 19 -27.36 26.26 11.10
N ALA A 20 -26.16 26.23 10.51
CA ALA A 20 -25.45 27.42 10.05
C ALA A 20 -25.64 27.55 8.53
N CYS A 21 -26.08 28.73 8.07
CA CYS A 21 -26.37 28.99 6.66
C CYS A 21 -25.29 29.87 6.02
N SER A 22 -25.04 29.63 4.73
CA SER A 22 -24.40 30.58 3.79
C SER A 22 -22.90 30.84 4.02
N SER A 23 -22.14 31.33 3.03
CA SER A 23 -22.52 31.92 1.74
C SER A 23 -21.69 31.39 0.57
N SER A 24 -22.32 31.29 -0.60
CA SER A 24 -21.65 31.18 -1.90
C SER A 24 -21.17 32.56 -2.39
N THR A 25 -19.99 32.63 -3.01
CA THR A 25 -19.61 33.74 -3.88
C THR A 25 -19.06 33.20 -5.19
N THR A 26 -19.75 33.49 -6.29
CA THR A 26 -19.30 33.26 -7.67
C THR A 26 -18.85 34.58 -8.28
N GLU A 27 -17.72 34.60 -8.98
CA GLU A 27 -17.36 35.71 -9.88
C GLU A 27 -16.66 35.16 -11.14
N ALA A 28 -16.61 35.94 -12.22
CA ALA A 28 -16.49 35.41 -13.59
C ALA A 28 -15.38 36.05 -14.47
N THR A 29 -14.99 35.30 -15.51
CA THR A 29 -14.18 35.66 -16.69
C THR A 29 -14.89 36.63 -17.66
N PRO A 30 -14.33 37.10 -18.82
CA PRO A 30 -13.06 36.81 -19.54
C PRO A 30 -12.24 38.15 -19.74
N PRO A 31 -11.64 38.60 -20.89
CA PRO A 31 -11.19 37.97 -22.15
C PRO A 31 -9.83 38.44 -22.79
N ALA A 32 -9.02 37.46 -23.20
CA ALA A 32 -8.33 37.38 -24.52
C ALA A 32 -7.13 38.31 -24.90
N LYS A 33 -6.55 37.99 -26.09
CA LYS A 33 -5.48 38.63 -26.90
C LYS A 33 -4.02 38.27 -26.57
N ASP A 34 -3.08 38.13 -27.52
CA ASP A 34 -3.16 38.07 -29.01
C ASP A 34 -1.99 37.22 -29.59
N LYS A 35 -1.93 36.98 -30.92
CA LYS A 35 -0.94 36.11 -31.61
C LYS A 35 -0.19 36.86 -32.75
N PRO A 36 1.13 36.65 -32.92
CA PRO A 36 1.71 36.07 -34.17
C PRO A 36 2.78 34.98 -33.85
N ALA A 37 3.16 34.00 -34.70
CA ALA A 37 3.93 34.06 -35.96
C ALA A 37 5.30 34.80 -35.80
N GLU A 38 6.47 34.29 -36.25
CA GLU A 38 6.82 33.15 -37.14
C GLU A 38 8.25 32.61 -36.80
N SER A 39 9.10 31.89 -37.57
CA SER A 39 9.24 31.63 -39.03
C SER A 39 9.92 30.25 -39.38
N THR A 40 11.03 30.22 -40.14
CA THR A 40 11.53 29.12 -41.01
C THR A 40 12.88 28.38 -40.69
N ASN A 41 13.01 27.16 -41.26
CA ASN A 41 14.18 26.53 -41.96
C ASN A 41 15.39 25.88 -41.25
N GLY A 42 15.95 24.83 -41.92
CA GLY A 42 17.30 24.25 -41.71
C GLY A 42 17.32 22.73 -41.45
N THR A 43 17.11 21.84 -42.43
CA THR A 43 18.12 21.25 -43.36
C THR A 43 19.08 20.22 -42.72
N GLN A 44 18.92 18.96 -43.13
CA GLN A 44 19.81 17.81 -42.87
C GLN A 44 20.99 17.79 -43.87
N PRO A 45 22.13 17.14 -43.55
CA PRO A 45 22.34 15.77 -44.06
C PRO A 45 22.86 14.79 -42.99
N ALA A 46 23.15 13.56 -43.40
CA ALA A 46 23.58 12.45 -42.53
C ALA A 46 25.11 12.31 -42.46
N ASP A 47 25.56 11.44 -41.54
CA ASP A 47 26.68 10.54 -41.83
C ASP A 47 26.46 9.18 -41.13
N GLU A 48 27.06 8.11 -41.66
CA GLU A 48 26.96 6.75 -41.13
C GLU A 48 28.26 6.32 -40.42
N THR A 49 28.17 6.00 -39.13
CA THR A 49 29.19 5.19 -38.44
C THR A 49 28.51 4.17 -37.54
N GLY A 50 28.62 2.89 -37.92
CA GLY A 50 28.21 1.79 -37.06
C GLY A 50 29.29 1.49 -36.02
N GLU A 51 28.96 1.61 -34.74
CA GLU A 51 29.78 1.09 -33.64
C GLU A 51 29.14 -0.23 -33.16
N GLU A 52 29.94 -1.28 -33.11
CA GLU A 52 29.46 -2.65 -32.85
C GLU A 52 29.08 -2.79 -31.37
N ALA A 53 27.80 -3.06 -31.09
CA ALA A 53 27.28 -3.07 -29.73
C ALA A 53 27.99 -4.13 -28.87
N PRO A 54 28.38 -3.79 -27.62
CA PRO A 54 28.92 -4.78 -26.69
C PRO A 54 27.88 -5.89 -26.43
N PRO A 55 28.31 -7.13 -26.13
CA PRO A 55 27.40 -8.24 -25.94
C PRO A 55 26.38 -7.92 -24.83
N GLU A 56 25.12 -8.19 -25.14
CA GLU A 56 23.98 -7.95 -24.25
C GLU A 56 24.17 -8.70 -22.93
N GLU A 57 24.54 -7.97 -21.87
CA GLU A 57 24.70 -8.52 -20.54
C GLU A 57 23.33 -9.07 -20.10
N GLN A 58 23.26 -10.39 -19.90
CA GLN A 58 22.02 -11.05 -19.50
C GLN A 58 21.65 -10.58 -18.11
N ALA A 59 20.79 -9.56 -18.05
CA ALA A 59 20.28 -8.99 -16.82
C ALA A 59 19.73 -10.12 -15.94
N ASP A 60 20.28 -10.24 -14.74
CA ASP A 60 19.81 -11.18 -13.74
C ASP A 60 18.30 -10.97 -13.57
N PRO A 61 17.43 -12.00 -13.71
CA PRO A 61 15.99 -11.83 -13.57
C PRO A 61 15.56 -11.39 -12.16
N CYS A 62 16.47 -11.37 -11.18
CA CYS A 62 16.27 -10.76 -9.86
C CYS A 62 16.84 -9.34 -9.74
N ALA A 63 17.30 -8.71 -10.83
CA ALA A 63 17.80 -7.34 -10.86
C ALA A 63 16.69 -6.33 -10.52
N CYS A 64 16.68 -5.91 -9.25
CA CYS A 64 15.84 -4.81 -8.79
C CYS A 64 16.22 -3.52 -9.55
N PRO A 65 15.29 -2.54 -9.70
CA PRO A 65 15.66 -1.23 -10.24
C PRO A 65 16.79 -0.62 -9.41
N ASN A 66 17.69 0.12 -10.08
CA ASN A 66 19.00 0.57 -9.57
C ASN A 66 18.97 1.51 -8.33
N THR A 67 17.83 1.65 -7.65
CA THR A 67 17.63 2.42 -6.41
C THR A 67 17.19 1.54 -5.22
N CYS A 68 17.19 0.22 -5.38
CA CYS A 68 16.95 -0.76 -4.32
C CYS A 68 18.25 -1.50 -3.93
N ALA A 69 18.44 -1.73 -2.64
CA ALA A 69 19.54 -2.53 -2.09
C ALA A 69 19.01 -3.53 -1.05
N SER A 70 19.72 -4.65 -0.90
CA SER A 70 19.54 -5.57 0.23
C SER A 70 20.26 -5.05 1.46
N GLU A 71 19.58 -5.07 2.61
CA GLU A 71 20.23 -4.77 3.90
C GLU A 71 21.03 -5.97 4.44
N SER A 72 21.80 -5.71 5.50
CA SER A 72 22.50 -6.75 6.26
C SER A 72 21.57 -7.64 7.12
N GLU A 73 20.28 -7.29 7.28
CA GLU A 73 19.24 -8.25 7.68
C GLU A 73 18.73 -8.98 6.42
N PRO A 74 19.04 -10.28 6.23
CA PRO A 74 18.98 -10.97 4.93
C PRO A 74 17.56 -11.42 4.55
N SER A 75 16.59 -10.51 4.61
CA SER A 75 15.18 -10.76 4.29
C SER A 75 14.37 -9.50 3.96
N LYS A 76 14.97 -8.30 3.96
CA LYS A 76 14.25 -7.06 3.64
C LYS A 76 14.98 -6.28 2.55
N MET A 77 14.20 -5.80 1.58
CA MET A 77 14.66 -4.94 0.49
C MET A 77 14.39 -3.49 0.86
N VAL A 78 15.40 -2.63 0.80
CA VAL A 78 15.28 -1.19 1.01
C VAL A 78 15.38 -0.47 -0.33
N CYS A 79 14.33 0.27 -0.69
CA CYS A 79 14.24 1.01 -1.96
C CYS A 79 14.07 2.51 -1.73
N HIS A 80 14.67 3.32 -2.60
CA HIS A 80 14.26 4.71 -2.80
C HIS A 80 13.50 4.79 -4.14
N PRO A 81 12.15 4.71 -4.13
CA PRO A 81 11.37 4.63 -5.35
C PRO A 81 11.34 5.97 -6.08
N ALA A 82 11.08 5.91 -7.39
CA ALA A 82 10.71 7.09 -8.17
C ALA A 82 9.37 7.68 -7.68
N PRO A 83 9.05 8.96 -7.99
CA PRO A 83 7.76 9.56 -7.65
C PRO A 83 6.57 8.68 -8.07
N PRO A 84 5.48 8.65 -7.27
CA PRO A 84 4.37 7.75 -7.50
C PRO A 84 3.65 8.06 -8.82
N PRO A 85 3.11 7.05 -9.53
CA PRO A 85 2.16 7.30 -10.60
C PRO A 85 0.92 8.02 -10.05
N GLU A 86 0.31 8.89 -10.85
CA GLU A 86 -0.88 9.68 -10.45
C GLU A 86 -2.04 8.79 -9.98
N THR A 87 -2.14 7.57 -10.52
CA THR A 87 -3.12 6.55 -10.10
C THR A 87 -2.47 5.17 -10.02
N GLN A 88 -3.00 4.32 -9.13
CA GLN A 88 -2.74 2.88 -9.12
C GLN A 88 -4.04 2.12 -9.47
N PRO A 89 -3.97 0.96 -10.16
CA PRO A 89 -5.17 0.20 -10.49
C PRO A 89 -5.84 -0.38 -9.24
N ALA A 90 -7.12 -0.06 -9.04
CA ALA A 90 -7.90 -0.50 -7.87
C ALA A 90 -8.00 -2.04 -7.73
N SER A 91 -7.81 -2.80 -8.82
CA SER A 91 -7.48 -4.23 -8.75
C SER A 91 -6.70 -4.71 -9.97
N SER A 92 -5.96 -5.81 -9.81
CA SER A 92 -5.34 -6.57 -10.91
C SER A 92 -5.53 -8.07 -10.68
N LYS A 93 -5.59 -8.87 -11.76
CA LYS A 93 -5.64 -10.34 -11.69
C LYS A 93 -4.40 -10.92 -12.33
N ILE A 94 -3.72 -11.81 -11.60
CA ILE A 94 -2.38 -12.30 -11.94
C ILE A 94 -2.40 -13.82 -11.83
N GLY A 95 -2.57 -14.49 -12.97
CA GLY A 95 -2.80 -15.93 -13.04
C GLY A 95 -4.00 -16.38 -12.20
N LYS A 96 -3.71 -17.01 -11.07
CA LYS A 96 -4.69 -17.54 -10.10
C LYS A 96 -5.00 -16.58 -8.95
N PHE A 97 -4.23 -15.50 -8.79
CA PHE A 97 -4.33 -14.54 -7.69
C PHE A 97 -4.98 -13.22 -8.15
N GLN A 98 -5.40 -12.41 -7.18
CA GLN A 98 -5.97 -11.08 -7.39
C GLN A 98 -5.39 -10.12 -6.36
N ILE A 99 -4.91 -8.95 -6.79
CA ILE A 99 -4.60 -7.83 -5.89
C ILE A 99 -5.81 -6.90 -5.91
N THR A 100 -6.35 -6.57 -4.74
CA THR A 100 -7.50 -5.67 -4.55
C THR A 100 -7.14 -4.53 -3.60
N GLY A 101 -7.46 -3.31 -4.00
CA GLY A 101 -7.32 -2.11 -3.18
C GLY A 101 -5.90 -1.83 -2.67
N TYR A 102 -5.85 -0.93 -1.69
CA TYR A 102 -4.68 -0.54 -0.92
C TYR A 102 -5.15 0.28 0.29
N GLU A 103 -4.38 0.34 1.37
CA GLU A 103 -4.63 1.22 2.52
C GLU A 103 -3.33 1.80 3.09
N TYR A 104 -3.23 3.12 3.22
CA TYR A 104 -2.08 3.81 3.84
C TYR A 104 -2.37 4.13 5.31
N TRP A 105 -1.43 3.74 6.18
CA TRP A 105 -1.47 3.92 7.62
C TRP A 105 -0.40 4.93 8.04
N GLN A 106 -0.72 6.21 7.91
CA GLN A 106 0.16 7.29 8.36
C GLN A 106 0.33 7.28 9.88
N TRP A 107 1.57 7.44 10.32
CA TRP A 107 1.87 7.76 11.70
C TRP A 107 1.14 9.04 12.13
N LYS A 108 0.33 8.95 13.18
CA LYS A 108 -0.25 10.09 13.88
C LYS A 108 -0.07 9.92 15.39
N LYS A 109 -0.13 11.04 16.12
CA LYS A 109 0.14 11.09 17.57
C LYS A 109 -0.92 10.41 18.45
N LYS A 110 -2.08 10.08 17.87
CA LYS A 110 -3.12 9.21 18.48
C LYS A 110 -3.10 7.88 17.73
N ASP A 111 -3.23 6.79 18.47
CA ASP A 111 -3.42 5.45 17.92
C ASP A 111 -4.58 5.42 16.91
N PRO A 112 -4.42 4.82 15.71
CA PRO A 112 -5.51 4.61 14.76
C PRO A 112 -6.63 3.71 15.29
N TYR A 113 -6.37 2.88 16.31
CA TYR A 113 -7.40 2.22 17.12
C TYR A 113 -7.82 3.14 18.28
N ASP A 114 -9.06 3.64 18.23
CA ASP A 114 -9.56 4.63 19.20
C ASP A 114 -10.28 4.03 20.42
N GLY A 115 -10.43 2.72 20.50
CA GLY A 115 -11.22 2.02 21.52
C GLY A 115 -11.94 0.77 21.04
N GLY A 116 -11.94 0.47 19.74
CA GLY A 116 -12.11 -0.92 19.26
C GLY A 116 -13.28 -1.23 18.32
N ASN A 117 -13.78 -0.28 17.51
CA ASN A 117 -14.75 -0.61 16.44
C ASN A 117 -14.43 -0.03 15.05
N ALA A 118 -13.46 0.90 14.92
CA ALA A 118 -13.06 1.44 13.63
C ALA A 118 -11.56 1.77 13.60
N VAL A 119 -10.97 1.66 12.41
CA VAL A 119 -9.68 2.28 12.07
C VAL A 119 -9.98 3.75 11.79
N ALA A 120 -9.48 4.64 12.66
CA ALA A 120 -9.84 6.07 12.60
C ALA A 120 -9.18 6.84 11.44
N TRP A 121 -8.08 6.32 10.86
CA TRP A 121 -7.34 6.96 9.77
C TRP A 121 -6.84 5.88 8.79
N GLY A 122 -7.24 5.99 7.52
CA GLY A 122 -6.91 5.04 6.46
C GLY A 122 -7.66 5.38 5.18
N TYR A 123 -7.20 4.87 4.04
CA TYR A 123 -7.78 5.13 2.72
C TYR A 123 -8.62 3.94 2.26
N ASN A 124 -9.71 4.20 1.57
CA ASN A 124 -10.33 3.17 0.75
C ASN A 124 -9.57 3.07 -0.59
N GLY A 125 -9.68 1.93 -1.28
CA GLY A 125 -9.00 1.69 -2.55
C GLY A 125 -9.54 2.49 -3.76
N ASP A 126 -10.52 3.35 -3.53
CA ASP A 126 -11.04 4.37 -4.45
C ASP A 126 -10.23 5.69 -4.39
N GLY A 127 -9.36 5.86 -3.39
CA GLY A 127 -8.47 7.00 -3.21
C GLY A 127 -9.06 8.14 -2.38
N GLU A 128 -10.35 8.10 -2.04
CA GLU A 128 -11.00 9.14 -1.23
C GLU A 128 -10.53 9.04 0.24
N PRO A 129 -10.00 10.12 0.83
CA PRO A 129 -9.53 10.10 2.21
C PRO A 129 -10.69 10.15 3.19
N LYS A 130 -10.86 9.10 4.01
CA LYS A 130 -11.84 9.05 5.11
C LYS A 130 -11.78 10.26 6.07
N THR A 131 -10.68 11.00 6.05
CA THR A 131 -10.28 12.01 7.05
C THR A 131 -9.74 13.31 6.45
N GLY A 132 -9.79 13.49 5.12
CA GLY A 132 -9.29 14.69 4.43
C GLY A 132 -7.77 14.89 4.40
N VAL A 133 -6.99 13.99 5.00
CA VAL A 133 -5.53 13.93 4.86
C VAL A 133 -5.18 13.20 3.55
N LEU A 134 -4.05 13.50 2.91
CA LEU A 134 -3.56 12.76 1.72
C LEU A 134 -2.31 11.93 2.05
N PRO A 135 -2.05 10.79 1.35
CA PRO A 135 -0.89 9.95 1.63
C PRO A 135 0.36 10.67 1.15
N THR A 136 1.48 10.55 1.87
CA THR A 136 2.75 11.18 1.46
C THR A 136 3.20 10.64 0.10
N ASP A 137 3.91 11.44 -0.69
CA ASP A 137 4.43 11.02 -1.99
C ASP A 137 5.32 9.77 -1.84
N GLN A 138 6.09 9.72 -0.75
CA GLN A 138 6.88 8.59 -0.29
C GLN A 138 6.00 7.34 -0.05
N SER A 139 4.93 7.44 0.73
CA SER A 139 4.02 6.30 0.96
C SER A 139 3.36 5.79 -0.32
N ARG A 140 2.89 6.68 -1.20
CA ARG A 140 2.32 6.32 -2.51
C ARG A 140 3.35 5.62 -3.39
N ALA A 141 4.61 6.05 -3.35
CA ALA A 141 5.71 5.45 -4.10
C ALA A 141 6.10 4.07 -3.53
N CYS A 142 6.21 3.93 -2.21
CA CYS A 142 6.46 2.64 -1.56
C CYS A 142 5.34 1.63 -1.83
N MET A 143 4.07 2.06 -1.83
CA MET A 143 2.93 1.21 -2.20
C MET A 143 2.99 0.80 -3.68
N ALA A 144 3.40 1.70 -4.58
CA ALA A 144 3.57 1.39 -6.00
C ALA A 144 4.71 0.39 -6.25
N GLU A 145 5.83 0.52 -5.54
CA GLU A 145 6.96 -0.41 -5.65
C GLU A 145 6.65 -1.77 -5.01
N ALA A 146 6.04 -1.78 -3.82
CA ALA A 146 5.52 -2.97 -3.17
C ALA A 146 4.55 -3.74 -4.06
N ARG A 147 3.75 -3.01 -4.86
CA ARG A 147 2.89 -3.61 -5.88
C ARG A 147 3.72 -4.31 -6.95
N LYS A 148 4.65 -3.61 -7.61
CA LYS A 148 5.47 -4.20 -8.69
C LYS A 148 6.16 -5.48 -8.25
N VAL A 149 6.77 -5.48 -7.05
CA VAL A 149 7.44 -6.67 -6.48
C VAL A 149 6.45 -7.82 -6.30
N LEU A 150 5.24 -7.56 -5.78
CA LEU A 150 4.21 -8.60 -5.66
C LEU A 150 3.67 -9.06 -7.03
N GLU A 151 3.45 -8.15 -7.97
CA GLU A 151 2.96 -8.49 -9.31
C GLU A 151 3.98 -9.31 -10.10
N ASP A 152 5.27 -9.03 -9.93
CA ASP A 152 6.37 -9.82 -10.50
C ASP A 152 6.41 -11.24 -9.91
N ILE A 153 6.48 -11.36 -8.58
CA ILE A 153 6.50 -12.67 -7.89
C ILE A 153 5.26 -13.50 -8.27
N LEU A 154 4.06 -12.91 -8.27
CA LEU A 154 2.81 -13.61 -8.60
C LEU A 154 2.68 -13.99 -10.08
N LYS A 155 3.51 -13.42 -10.96
CA LYS A 155 3.50 -13.67 -12.41
C LYS A 155 4.61 -14.63 -12.84
N ASN A 156 5.81 -14.46 -12.28
CA ASN A 156 7.05 -15.07 -12.77
C ASN A 156 7.60 -16.18 -11.86
N ASP A 157 7.47 -16.07 -10.53
CA ASP A 157 8.01 -17.05 -9.57
C ASP A 157 7.13 -17.19 -8.32
N VAL A 158 5.92 -17.72 -8.52
CA VAL A 158 4.95 -18.01 -7.45
C VAL A 158 5.53 -19.08 -6.51
N PRO A 159 5.68 -18.80 -5.20
CA PRO A 159 6.13 -19.80 -4.24
C PRO A 159 5.23 -21.05 -4.24
N PRO A 160 5.78 -22.28 -4.36
CA PRO A 160 4.98 -23.50 -4.35
C PRO A 160 4.12 -23.66 -3.10
N GLU A 161 4.60 -23.19 -1.95
CA GLU A 161 3.88 -23.24 -0.68
C GLU A 161 2.70 -22.26 -0.63
N LEU A 162 2.83 -21.09 -1.28
CA LEU A 162 1.72 -20.14 -1.46
C LEU A 162 0.65 -20.72 -2.39
N GLU A 163 1.03 -21.34 -3.52
CA GLU A 163 0.08 -22.01 -4.42
C GLU A 163 -0.58 -23.23 -3.75
N ALA A 164 0.13 -23.99 -2.92
CA ALA A 164 -0.44 -25.08 -2.14
C ALA A 164 -1.43 -24.57 -1.08
N PHE A 165 -1.11 -23.48 -0.39
CA PHE A 165 -2.01 -22.83 0.57
C PHE A 165 -3.27 -22.28 -0.13
N ARG A 166 -3.09 -21.58 -1.26
CA ARG A 166 -4.16 -21.10 -2.15
C ARG A 166 -5.07 -22.24 -2.62
N ALA A 167 -4.50 -23.40 -2.97
CA ALA A 167 -5.23 -24.57 -3.42
C ALA A 167 -6.01 -25.27 -2.30
N LYS A 168 -5.42 -25.45 -1.11
CA LYS A 168 -6.03 -26.14 0.03
C LYS A 168 -7.20 -25.34 0.63
N HIS A 169 -7.04 -24.03 0.76
CA HIS A 169 -7.96 -23.17 1.53
C HIS A 169 -8.76 -22.17 0.69
N ASN A 170 -8.55 -22.14 -0.63
CA ASN A 170 -9.20 -21.21 -1.57
C ASN A 170 -8.92 -19.71 -1.29
N ILE A 171 -7.72 -19.41 -0.82
CA ILE A 171 -7.26 -18.05 -0.46
C ILE A 171 -6.38 -17.50 -1.57
N TYR A 172 -6.87 -16.50 -2.31
CA TYR A 172 -6.22 -16.01 -3.53
C TYR A 172 -6.18 -14.47 -3.66
N GLN A 173 -6.71 -13.74 -2.67
CA GLN A 173 -6.79 -12.29 -2.70
C GLN A 173 -5.70 -11.65 -1.84
N PHE A 174 -5.01 -10.67 -2.40
CA PHE A 174 -4.05 -9.81 -1.73
C PHE A 174 -4.61 -8.40 -1.59
N TRP A 175 -4.45 -7.79 -0.41
CA TRP A 175 -4.72 -6.37 -0.19
C TRP A 175 -3.43 -5.65 0.20
N GLN A 176 -3.14 -4.51 -0.43
CA GLN A 176 -1.89 -3.80 -0.16
C GLN A 176 -2.03 -2.89 1.07
N TRP A 177 -0.96 -2.78 1.84
CA TRP A 177 -0.91 -1.98 3.05
C TRP A 177 0.44 -1.28 3.13
N ASN A 178 0.46 -0.06 3.65
CA ASN A 178 1.69 0.70 3.87
C ASN A 178 1.64 1.38 5.23
N ASN A 179 2.61 1.10 6.09
CA ASN A 179 2.83 1.82 7.33
C ASN A 179 3.76 3.01 7.04
N ASP A 180 3.24 4.24 7.09
CA ASP A 180 3.97 5.47 6.72
C ASP A 180 4.50 6.20 7.96
N MET A 181 5.80 6.09 8.20
CA MET A 181 6.52 6.72 9.31
C MET A 181 7.17 8.06 8.95
N THR A 182 6.88 8.66 7.79
CA THR A 182 7.45 9.96 7.37
C THR A 182 7.24 11.05 8.44
N ASP A 183 6.04 11.10 9.03
CA ASP A 183 5.67 12.04 10.11
C ASP A 183 6.13 11.61 11.53
N ALA A 184 6.83 10.47 11.68
CA ALA A 184 7.10 9.90 13.00
C ALA A 184 8.25 10.63 13.73
N PRO A 185 8.06 11.10 14.98
CA PRO A 185 9.12 11.73 15.74
C PRO A 185 10.22 10.71 16.07
N ALA A 186 11.50 11.12 16.01
CA ALA A 186 12.67 10.24 16.10
C ALA A 186 12.74 9.34 17.36
N THR A 187 12.00 9.69 18.42
CA THR A 187 11.90 8.90 19.67
C THR A 187 11.06 7.63 19.53
N VAL A 188 10.21 7.52 18.51
CA VAL A 188 9.41 6.31 18.23
C VAL A 188 10.31 5.26 17.57
N LYS A 189 10.30 4.04 18.11
CA LYS A 189 10.94 2.89 17.44
C LYS A 189 9.89 2.16 16.60
N VAL A 190 10.22 1.85 15.35
CA VAL A 190 9.42 0.92 14.55
C VAL A 190 9.57 -0.48 15.15
N PRO A 191 8.48 -1.22 15.40
CA PRO A 191 8.56 -2.64 15.79
C PRO A 191 9.19 -3.49 14.68
N LYS A 192 9.99 -4.51 15.00
CA LYS A 192 10.64 -5.37 13.98
C LYS A 192 9.62 -6.09 13.06
N ASN A 193 8.49 -6.48 13.65
CA ASN A 193 7.36 -7.18 13.04
C ASN A 193 6.30 -6.23 12.40
N TYR A 194 6.59 -4.93 12.28
CA TYR A 194 5.63 -3.96 11.71
C TYR A 194 5.46 -4.14 10.19
N GLU A 195 6.47 -4.68 9.50
CA GLU A 195 6.25 -5.44 8.27
C GLU A 195 6.05 -6.91 8.65
N SER A 196 4.89 -7.45 8.31
CA SER A 196 4.55 -8.87 8.42
C SER A 196 3.44 -9.18 7.42
N LEU A 197 3.17 -10.47 7.19
CA LEU A 197 2.02 -10.90 6.40
C LEU A 197 1.01 -11.58 7.33
N TRP A 198 -0.27 -11.25 7.18
CA TRP A 198 -1.37 -11.88 7.92
C TRP A 198 -2.51 -12.27 6.99
N LEU A 199 -3.43 -13.10 7.47
CA LEU A 199 -4.66 -13.44 6.78
C LEU A 199 -5.85 -12.71 7.43
N TYR A 200 -6.43 -11.77 6.71
CA TYR A 200 -7.62 -11.05 7.16
C TYR A 200 -8.90 -11.72 6.64
N ASP A 201 -9.93 -11.81 7.49
CA ASP A 201 -11.23 -12.46 7.22
C ASP A 201 -11.11 -13.85 6.54
N ASN A 202 -10.07 -14.61 6.92
CA ASN A 202 -9.73 -15.95 6.42
C ASN A 202 -9.59 -16.04 4.87
N ARG A 203 -9.44 -14.91 4.16
CA ARG A 203 -9.54 -14.83 2.69
C ARG A 203 -8.59 -13.83 2.03
N LEU A 204 -8.18 -12.80 2.77
CA LEU A 204 -7.48 -11.63 2.25
C LEU A 204 -6.08 -11.50 2.88
N ILE A 205 -5.06 -11.89 2.12
CA ILE A 205 -3.65 -11.76 2.53
C ILE A 205 -3.30 -10.27 2.50
N LYS A 206 -2.82 -9.67 3.60
CA LYS A 206 -2.33 -8.28 3.53
C LYS A 206 -0.82 -8.25 3.25
N TRP A 207 -0.46 -7.54 2.19
CA TRP A 207 0.93 -7.29 1.77
C TRP A 207 1.39 -5.96 2.37
N MET A 208 2.14 -6.03 3.48
CA MET A 208 2.46 -4.85 4.30
C MET A 208 3.85 -4.30 3.99
N SER A 209 3.88 -3.24 3.18
CA SER A 209 5.05 -2.38 2.99
C SER A 209 5.20 -1.38 4.14
N HIS A 210 6.37 -0.74 4.20
CA HIS A 210 6.64 0.31 5.18
C HIS A 210 7.45 1.44 4.54
N THR A 211 7.14 2.68 4.92
CA THR A 211 7.87 3.90 4.52
C THR A 211 8.55 4.48 5.74
N GLU A 212 9.87 4.54 5.73
CA GLU A 212 10.69 5.11 6.80
C GLU A 212 10.71 6.66 6.75
N ARG A 213 11.26 7.26 7.81
CA ARG A 213 11.37 8.73 7.97
C ARG A 213 12.14 9.45 6.87
N ASP A 214 13.08 8.76 6.23
CA ASP A 214 13.87 9.28 5.11
C ASP A 214 13.16 9.11 3.75
N GLY A 215 11.97 8.49 3.73
CA GLY A 215 11.23 8.15 2.52
C GLY A 215 11.67 6.84 1.87
N SER A 216 12.62 6.10 2.45
CA SER A 216 12.96 4.76 1.99
C SER A 216 11.86 3.76 2.30
N CYS A 217 11.75 2.72 1.48
CA CYS A 217 10.71 1.71 1.58
C CYS A 217 11.30 0.37 2.00
N ARG A 218 10.78 -0.25 3.08
CA ARG A 218 10.96 -1.69 3.29
C ARG A 218 9.85 -2.44 2.58
N LEU A 219 10.24 -3.30 1.63
CA LEU A 219 9.35 -4.11 0.81
C LEU A 219 9.42 -5.59 1.24
N PRO A 220 8.29 -6.29 1.40
CA PRO A 220 8.30 -7.73 1.67
C PRO A 220 8.83 -8.52 0.47
N THR A 221 9.44 -9.67 0.74
CA THR A 221 10.12 -10.49 -0.27
C THR A 221 9.35 -11.76 -0.62
N ARG A 222 9.80 -12.45 -1.68
CA ARG A 222 9.36 -13.81 -2.01
C ARG A 222 9.52 -14.78 -0.84
N ASP A 223 10.60 -14.66 -0.08
CA ASP A 223 10.86 -15.53 1.07
C ASP A 223 9.89 -15.25 2.23
N ASP A 224 9.34 -14.05 2.33
CA ASP A 224 8.31 -13.74 3.33
C ASP A 224 6.96 -14.38 2.98
N LEU A 225 6.62 -14.51 1.69
CA LEU A 225 5.51 -15.36 1.23
C LEU A 225 5.75 -16.83 1.57
N VAL A 226 6.98 -17.34 1.40
CA VAL A 226 7.35 -18.72 1.74
C VAL A 226 7.21 -18.97 3.25
N LYS A 227 7.79 -18.09 4.10
CA LYS A 227 7.72 -18.16 5.57
C LYS A 227 6.26 -18.06 6.05
N TRP A 228 5.51 -17.12 5.51
CA TRP A 228 4.09 -16.91 5.85
C TRP A 228 3.23 -18.10 5.44
N ALA A 229 3.32 -18.58 4.20
CA ALA A 229 2.49 -19.68 3.71
C ALA A 229 2.77 -20.98 4.49
N LYS A 230 4.03 -21.24 4.89
CA LYS A 230 4.39 -22.36 5.77
C LYS A 230 3.77 -22.23 7.16
N GLY A 231 4.04 -21.12 7.86
CA GLY A 231 3.47 -20.90 9.19
C GLY A 231 1.95 -20.95 9.21
N CYS A 232 1.31 -20.38 8.18
CA CYS A 232 -0.14 -20.38 8.00
C CYS A 232 -0.67 -21.80 7.71
N MET A 233 0.01 -22.61 6.89
CA MET A 233 -0.35 -24.02 6.66
C MET A 233 -0.37 -24.85 7.95
N ASP A 234 0.56 -24.59 8.87
CA ASP A 234 0.69 -25.31 10.14
C ASP A 234 -0.31 -24.85 11.22
N THR A 235 -0.75 -23.59 11.18
CA THR A 235 -1.63 -23.00 12.21
C THR A 235 -3.11 -22.85 11.81
N TYR A 236 -3.47 -22.79 10.52
CA TYR A 236 -4.79 -22.35 10.05
C TYR A 236 -5.99 -23.01 10.74
N GLU A 237 -5.94 -24.32 11.00
CA GLU A 237 -7.05 -25.06 11.64
C GLU A 237 -7.26 -24.68 13.14
N LYS A 238 -6.34 -23.90 13.72
CA LYS A 238 -6.32 -23.44 15.12
C LYS A 238 -6.38 -21.92 15.24
N ASP A 239 -5.65 -21.22 14.35
CA ASP A 239 -5.68 -19.77 14.15
C ASP A 239 -5.87 -19.46 12.66
N PRO A 240 -7.12 -19.29 12.19
CA PRO A 240 -7.41 -18.91 10.81
C PRO A 240 -6.92 -17.50 10.40
N ALA A 241 -6.50 -16.65 11.34
CA ALA A 241 -5.91 -15.34 11.02
C ALA A 241 -4.43 -15.43 10.62
N CYS A 242 -3.79 -16.58 10.86
CA CYS A 242 -2.38 -16.83 10.57
C CYS A 242 -1.46 -15.68 11.01
N TYR A 243 -1.59 -15.24 12.26
CA TYR A 243 -0.78 -14.13 12.76
C TYR A 243 0.65 -14.60 13.08
N ASN A 244 1.51 -14.68 12.05
CA ASN A 244 2.91 -15.00 12.26
C ASN A 244 3.65 -13.78 12.82
N SER A 245 3.75 -13.73 14.14
CA SER A 245 4.43 -12.65 14.89
C SER A 245 5.96 -12.72 14.88
N ASN A 246 6.55 -13.74 14.25
CA ASN A 246 7.99 -14.04 14.32
C ASN A 246 8.80 -13.47 13.13
N PHE A 247 8.50 -12.24 12.73
CA PHE A 247 9.26 -11.44 11.75
C PHE A 247 10.06 -10.33 12.46
#